data_AF-A0A6P0RFH0-F1
#
_entry.id   AF-A0A6P0RFH0-F1
#
_cell.length_a   1.000
_cell.length_b   1.000
_cell.length_c   1.000
_cell.angle_alpha   90.00
_cell.angle_beta   90.00
_cell.angle_gamma   90.00
#
_symmetry.space_group_name_H-M   'P 1'
#
loop_
_entity.id
_entity.type
_entity.pdbx_description
1 polymer ?
#
loop_
_entity_poly.entity_id
_entity_poly.type
_entity_poly.pdbx_seq_one_letter_code
_entity_poly.pdbx_strand_id
1 'polypeptide(L)'
;MTEIEPINIFTKLDFMTSHLEKIKRFESISLTEYLGNFDKQLVVERLLQLIFKGAIDINRYLLKELGLDQARATNFEIFIEMGKCGIISP
;
A
#
# COMPACT_ATOMS: atom_id res chain seq x y z
N MET A 1 12.39 -4.76 -22.05
CA MET A 1 12.52 -4.46 -20.62
C MET A 1 12.73 -2.97 -20.53
N THR A 2 11.75 -2.25 -19.98
CA THR A 2 11.90 -0.84 -19.65
C THR A 2 12.68 -0.72 -18.34
N GLU A 3 13.48 0.34 -18.23
CA GLU A 3 14.24 0.62 -17.02
C GLU A 3 13.27 1.05 -15.92
N ILE A 4 13.42 0.50 -14.71
CA ILE A 4 12.62 0.92 -13.56
C ILE A 4 12.99 2.36 -13.24
N GLU A 5 12.03 3.27 -13.33
CA GLU A 5 12.17 4.65 -12.91
C GLU A 5 11.94 4.76 -11.39
N PRO A 6 13.00 4.96 -10.57
CA PRO A 6 12.87 4.85 -9.12
C PRO A 6 11.92 5.90 -8.51
N ILE A 7 11.77 7.04 -9.20
CA ILE A 7 10.88 8.12 -8.78
C ILE A 7 9.41 7.68 -8.67
N ASN A 8 8.96 6.76 -9.54
CA ASN A 8 7.60 6.23 -9.53
C ASN A 8 7.31 5.36 -8.30
N ILE A 9 8.37 4.87 -7.64
CA ILE A 9 8.29 4.06 -6.42
C ILE A 9 8.51 4.95 -5.19
N PHE A 10 9.59 5.73 -5.15
CA PHE A 10 9.94 6.53 -3.98
C PHE A 10 8.85 7.54 -3.61
N THR A 11 8.25 8.20 -4.60
CA THR A 11 7.14 9.13 -4.34
C THR A 11 5.93 8.46 -3.67
N LYS A 12 5.64 7.20 -4.04
CA LYS A 12 4.57 6.41 -3.42
C LYS A 12 4.95 5.92 -2.03
N LEU A 13 6.22 5.54 -1.82
CA LEU A 13 6.72 5.16 -0.50
C LEU A 13 6.70 6.34 0.48
N ASP A 14 7.12 7.53 0.06
CA ASP A 14 7.06 8.76 0.87
C ASP A 14 5.61 9.12 1.22
N PHE A 15 4.70 8.99 0.23
CA PHE A 15 3.28 9.16 0.43
C PHE A 15 2.75 8.17 1.47
N MET A 16 3.02 6.87 1.33
CA MET A 16 2.58 5.83 2.26
C MET A 16 3.13 6.08 3.67
N THR A 17 4.41 6.42 3.79
CA THR A 17 5.07 6.74 5.07
C THR A 17 4.39 7.91 5.76
N SER A 18 4.10 8.99 5.02
CA SER A 18 3.38 10.15 5.56
C SER A 18 1.96 9.81 6.05
N HIS A 19 1.32 8.78 5.49
CA HIS A 19 -0.01 8.32 5.92
C HIS A 19 0.09 7.37 7.12
N LEU A 20 1.14 6.53 7.18
CA LEU A 20 1.45 5.72 8.36
C LEU A 20 1.74 6.59 9.58
N GLU A 21 2.50 7.68 9.44
CA GLU A 21 2.72 8.60 10.57
C GLU A 21 1.41 9.25 11.06
N LYS A 22 0.46 9.51 10.15
CA LYS A 22 -0.87 10.01 10.54
C LYS A 22 -1.71 8.94 11.23
N ILE A 23 -1.64 7.68 10.79
CA ILE A 23 -2.41 6.57 11.37
C ILE A 23 -1.89 6.21 12.76
N LYS A 24 -0.58 6.34 12.99
CA LYS A 24 0.08 6.06 14.27
C LYS A 24 -0.48 6.89 15.42
N ARG A 25 -1.01 8.08 15.15
CA ARG A 25 -1.71 8.92 16.15
C ARG A 25 -2.97 8.25 16.72
N PHE A 26 -3.51 7.25 16.04
CA PHE A 26 -4.65 6.46 16.46
C PHE A 26 -4.25 5.10 17.08
N GLU A 27 -2.96 4.80 17.20
CA GLU A 27 -2.47 3.49 17.68
C GLU A 27 -2.93 3.17 19.11
N SER A 28 -3.04 4.18 19.97
CA SER A 28 -3.36 4.02 21.39
C SER A 28 -4.82 4.32 21.75
N ILE A 29 -5.71 4.55 20.76
CA ILE A 29 -7.12 4.83 21.06
C ILE A 29 -7.81 3.57 21.56
N SER A 30 -8.72 3.73 22.51
CA SER A 30 -9.54 2.58 22.95
C SER A 30 -10.56 2.21 21.88
N LEU A 31 -10.98 0.94 21.86
CA LEU A 31 -12.06 0.47 20.98
C LEU A 31 -13.34 1.28 21.19
N THR A 32 -13.70 1.56 22.44
CA THR A 32 -14.89 2.35 22.78
C THR A 32 -14.82 3.76 22.20
N GLU A 33 -13.65 4.40 22.28
CA GLU A 33 -13.43 5.72 21.69
C GLU A 33 -13.50 5.71 20.16
N TYR A 34 -12.95 4.68 19.51
CA TYR A 34 -13.00 4.52 18.07
C TYR A 34 -14.45 4.33 17.58
N LEU A 35 -15.19 3.41 18.20
CA LEU A 35 -16.58 3.11 17.83
C LEU A 35 -17.52 4.27 18.13
N GLY A 36 -17.23 5.06 19.16
CA GLY A 36 -18.01 6.25 19.53
C GLY A 36 -17.75 7.48 18.66
N ASN A 37 -16.83 7.42 17.68
CA ASN A 37 -16.47 8.56 16.85
C ASN A 37 -16.36 8.18 15.36
N PHE A 38 -17.42 8.44 14.61
CA PHE A 38 -17.49 8.13 13.18
C PHE A 38 -16.47 8.90 12.34
N ASP A 39 -16.15 10.15 12.70
CA ASP A 39 -15.14 10.94 11.98
C ASP A 39 -13.75 10.29 12.10
N LYS A 40 -13.41 9.75 13.28
CA LYS A 40 -12.17 8.98 13.48
C LYS A 40 -12.15 7.72 12.62
N GLN A 41 -13.28 7.01 12.52
CA GLN A 41 -13.40 5.83 11.65
C GLN A 41 -13.14 6.20 10.19
N LEU A 42 -13.82 7.23 9.67
CA LEU A 42 -13.62 7.70 8.30
C LEU A 42 -12.18 8.12 8.02
N VAL A 43 -11.53 8.80 8.97
CA VAL A 43 -10.13 9.19 8.85
C VAL A 43 -9.23 7.95 8.78
N VAL A 44 -9.37 7.01 9.71
CA VAL A 44 -8.55 5.78 9.75
C VAL A 44 -8.77 4.93 8.50
N GLU A 45 -10.03 4.71 8.11
CA GLU A 45 -10.39 3.95 6.90
C GLU A 45 -9.79 4.58 5.63
N ARG A 46 -9.86 5.91 5.51
CA ARG A 46 -9.27 6.61 4.37
C ARG A 46 -7.75 6.50 4.34
N LEU A 47 -7.09 6.61 5.50
CA LEU A 47 -5.64 6.44 5.61
C LEU A 47 -5.21 5.04 5.17
N LEU A 48 -5.90 4.00 5.67
CA LEU A 48 -5.65 2.60 5.27
C LEU A 48 -5.86 2.40 3.77
N GLN A 49 -6.97 2.88 3.22
CA GLN A 49 -7.28 2.77 1.79
C GLN A 49 -6.17 3.36 0.92
N LEU A 50 -5.65 4.53 1.31
CA LEU A 50 -4.58 5.22 0.59
C LEU A 50 -3.24 4.46 0.67
N ILE A 51 -2.91 3.90 1.83
CA ILE A 51 -1.69 3.08 2.02
C ILE A 51 -1.78 1.81 1.15
N PHE A 52 -2.89 1.08 1.22
CA PHE A 52 -3.07 -0.14 0.43
C PHE A 52 -3.01 0.13 -1.07
N LYS A 53 -3.64 1.21 -1.54
CA LYS A 53 -3.58 1.60 -2.94
C LYS A 53 -2.15 1.94 -3.38
N GLY A 54 -1.39 2.66 -2.55
CA GLY A 54 0.02 2.94 -2.83
C GLY A 54 0.85 1.68 -3.02
N ALA A 55 0.68 0.69 -2.12
CA ALA A 55 1.37 -0.60 -2.21
C ALA A 55 0.98 -1.38 -3.49
N ILE A 56 -0.32 -1.45 -3.80
CA ILE A 56 -0.81 -2.14 -5.01
C ILE A 56 -0.24 -1.49 -6.27
N ASP A 57 -0.22 -0.16 -6.34
CA ASP A 57 0.31 0.56 -7.50
C ASP A 57 1.82 0.29 -7.68
N ILE A 58 2.60 0.31 -6.59
CA ILE A 58 4.05 -0.02 -6.64
C ILE A 58 4.25 -1.44 -7.15
N ASN A 59 3.51 -2.42 -6.60
CA ASN A 59 3.67 -3.81 -6.99
C ASN A 59 3.29 -4.04 -8.46
N ARG A 60 2.18 -3.46 -8.91
CA ARG A 60 1.76 -3.53 -10.33
C ARG A 60 2.79 -2.90 -11.26
N TYR A 61 3.37 -1.76 -10.86
CA TYR A 61 4.43 -1.12 -11.62
C TYR A 61 5.66 -2.02 -11.74
N LEU A 62 6.18 -2.51 -10.61
CA LEU A 62 7.36 -3.37 -10.57
C LEU A 62 7.19 -4.66 -11.38
N LEU A 63 6.06 -5.37 -11.20
CA LEU A 63 5.79 -6.60 -11.95
C LEU A 63 5.67 -6.34 -13.46
N LYS A 64 5.06 -5.22 -13.85
CA LYS A 64 4.96 -4.81 -15.26
C LYS A 64 6.35 -4.56 -15.86
N GLU A 65 7.24 -3.88 -15.14
CA GLU A 65 8.62 -3.63 -15.61
C GLU A 65 9.45 -4.91 -15.72
N LEU A 66 9.14 -5.92 -14.90
CA LEU A 66 9.67 -7.29 -15.01
C LEU A 66 9.07 -8.11 -16.17
N GLY A 67 8.13 -7.54 -16.92
CA GLY A 67 7.48 -8.21 -18.05
C GLY A 67 6.41 -9.22 -17.64
N LEU A 68 5.96 -9.18 -16.38
CA LEU A 68 4.87 -10.02 -15.89
C LEU A 68 3.54 -9.31 -16.13
N ASP A 69 2.68 -9.88 -16.97
CA ASP A 69 1.34 -9.34 -17.21
C ASP A 69 0.43 -9.63 -16.01
N GLN A 70 -0.01 -8.56 -15.35
CA GLN A 70 -0.87 -8.60 -14.16
C GLN A 70 -2.29 -8.05 -14.45
N ALA A 71 -2.68 -7.96 -15.73
CA ALA A 71 -3.98 -7.40 -16.13
C ALA A 71 -5.18 -8.14 -15.52
N ARG A 72 -5.04 -9.45 -15.26
CA ARG A 72 -6.09 -10.28 -14.65
C ARG A 72 -5.84 -10.62 -13.18
N ALA A 73 -4.69 -10.23 -12.64
CA ALA A 73 -4.34 -10.55 -11.26
C ALA A 73 -5.13 -9.67 -10.28
N THR A 74 -5.72 -10.34 -9.30
CA THR A 74 -6.30 -9.72 -8.12
C THR A 74 -5.23 -8.99 -7.31
N ASN A 75 -5.65 -8.06 -6.46
CA ASN A 75 -4.72 -7.33 -5.61
C ASN A 75 -3.95 -8.27 -4.65
N PHE A 76 -4.57 -9.36 -4.21
CA PHE A 76 -3.90 -10.36 -3.38
C PHE A 76 -2.80 -11.10 -4.15
N GLU A 77 -3.09 -11.60 -5.35
CA GLU A 77 -2.13 -12.34 -6.18
C GLU A 77 -0.89 -11.51 -6.50
N ILE A 78 -1.04 -10.20 -6.64
CA ILE A 78 0.08 -9.28 -6.88
C ILE A 78 1.09 -9.28 -5.74
N PHE A 79 0.65 -9.35 -4.48
CA PHE A 79 1.59 -9.49 -3.36
C PHE A 79 2.29 -10.86 -3.38
N ILE A 80 1.59 -11.92 -3.77
CA ILE A 80 2.19 -13.25 -3.90
C ILE A 80 3.27 -13.27 -5.00
N GLU A 81 3.01 -12.65 -6.15
CA GLU A 81 4.00 -12.55 -7.24
C GLU A 81 5.23 -11.73 -6.83
N MET A 82 5.04 -10.65 -6.07
CA MET A 82 6.16 -9.88 -5.50
C MET A 82 7.05 -10.74 -4.58
N GLY A 83 6.43 -11.62 -3.79
CA GLY A 83 7.15 -12.59 -2.94
C GLY A 83 7.94 -13.61 -3.77
N LYS A 84 7.33 -14.16 -4.83
CA LYS A 84 8.01 -15.08 -5.77
C LYS A 84 9.20 -14.44 -6.48
N CYS A 85 9.12 -13.12 -6.75
CA CYS A 85 10.22 -12.35 -7.34
C CYS A 85 11.32 -11.97 -6.32
N GLY A 86 11.13 -12.27 -5.03
CA GLY A 86 12.08 -11.92 -3.98
C GLY A 86 12.14 -10.42 -3.64
N ILE A 87 11.15 -9.64 -4.08
CA ILE A 87 11.10 -8.18 -3.81
C ILE A 87 10.58 -7.93 -2.39
N ILE A 88 9.60 -8.72 -1.95
CA ILE A 88 9.14 -8.78 -0.57
C ILE A 88 9.36 -10.19 -0.03
N SER A 89 9.48 -10.33 1.29
CA SER A 89 9.61 -11.65 1.91
C SER A 89 8.32 -12.47 1.73
N PRO A 90 8.42 -13.81 1.53
CA PRO A 90 7.27 -14.72 1.52
C PRO A 90 6.48 -14.74 2.82
#